data_AF-A0A2I0WMG5-F1
#
_entry.id   AF-A0A2I0WMG5-F1
#
_cell.length_a   1.000
_cell.length_b   1.000
_cell.length_c   1.000
_cell.angle_alpha   90.00
_cell.angle_beta   90.00
_cell.angle_gamma   90.00
#
_symmetry.space_group_name_H-M   'P 1'
#
loop_
_entity.id
_entity.type
_entity.pdbx_description
1 polymer ?
#
loop_
_entity_poly.entity_id
_entity_poly.type
_entity_poly.pdbx_seq_one_letter_code
_entity_poly.pdbx_strand_id
1 'polypeptide(L)'
;MPGQGFGKARRISKFYRALVRGILEYDEILIEQPIGMVQYPGVAKGLYVASSSGKPAMSKVQVLERDTQQNRTVVQVEIHSGRPHQIRIHLAFIGHPLVGDPLYQGGGQPNLLETETIEDSFAEDGGYQKPERPLPGDCGYYLHARRLVLCHPSMEKMIEIIAPLPSILQTRQESNQIRAAEGMLTYEMAS
;
A
#
# COMPACT_ATOMS: atom_id res chain seq x y z
N MET A 1 6.17 -32.34 18.38
CA MET A 1 5.18 -31.52 19.10
C MET A 1 4.04 -31.20 18.15
N PRO A 2 2.78 -31.53 18.49
CA PRO A 2 1.67 -31.45 17.54
C PRO A 2 1.23 -30.00 17.28
N GLY A 3 0.64 -29.79 16.10
CA GLY A 3 0.43 -28.52 15.42
C GLY A 3 -0.35 -27.46 16.20
N GLN A 4 0.16 -26.22 16.15
CA GLN A 4 -0.60 -25.03 16.49
C GLN A 4 -1.44 -24.60 15.29
N GLY A 5 -2.71 -24.30 15.57
CA GLY A 5 -3.80 -24.29 14.60
C GLY A 5 -3.71 -23.22 13.52
N PHE A 6 -3.94 -23.65 12.28
CA PHE A 6 -4.36 -22.78 11.19
C PHE A 6 -5.74 -22.19 11.54
N GLY A 7 -5.72 -20.94 12.01
CA GLY A 7 -6.89 -20.23 12.49
C GLY A 7 -7.98 -20.07 11.43
N LYS A 8 -9.24 -20.25 11.89
CA LYS A 8 -10.51 -19.69 11.40
C LYS A 8 -10.48 -19.21 9.94
N ALA A 9 -11.17 -19.94 9.05
CA ALA A 9 -11.33 -19.58 7.64
C ALA A 9 -11.57 -18.07 7.47
N ARG A 10 -10.75 -17.40 6.65
CA ARG A 10 -10.84 -15.95 6.44
C ARG A 10 -12.20 -15.61 5.85
N ARG A 11 -12.98 -14.84 6.60
CA ARG A 11 -14.29 -14.31 6.14
C ARG A 11 -14.17 -13.07 5.27
N ILE A 12 -12.97 -12.48 5.17
CA ILE A 12 -12.70 -11.23 4.46
C ILE A 12 -11.35 -11.33 3.75
N SER A 13 -11.34 -11.01 2.45
CA SER A 13 -10.14 -10.83 1.64
C SER A 13 -10.08 -9.40 1.10
N LYS A 14 -8.89 -8.77 1.21
CA LYS A 14 -8.67 -7.36 0.88
C LYS A 14 -7.53 -7.25 -0.12
N PHE A 15 -7.81 -6.67 -1.28
CA PHE A 15 -6.86 -6.51 -2.37
C PHE A 15 -6.66 -5.03 -2.69
N TYR A 16 -5.40 -4.67 -2.83
CA TYR A 16 -4.96 -3.32 -3.10
C TYR A 16 -4.16 -3.29 -4.40
N ARG A 17 -4.15 -2.12 -5.04
CA ARG A 17 -3.26 -1.79 -6.15
C ARG A 17 -2.25 -0.77 -5.67
N ALA A 18 -0.98 -0.97 -6.02
CA ALA A 18 0.11 -0.10 -5.61
C ALA A 18 1.10 0.12 -6.75
N LEU A 19 1.71 1.30 -6.79
CA LEU A 19 2.85 1.62 -7.64
C LEU A 19 4.09 1.78 -6.77
N VAL A 20 5.10 0.94 -7.00
CA VAL A 20 6.32 0.89 -6.21
C VAL A 20 7.55 1.33 -7.02
N ARG A 21 8.57 1.81 -6.32
CA ARG A 21 9.87 2.13 -6.89
C ARG A 21 10.66 0.84 -7.16
N GLY A 22 11.45 0.85 -8.23
CA GLY A 22 12.25 -0.29 -8.65
C GLY A 22 11.47 -1.36 -9.41
N ILE A 23 12.21 -2.36 -9.88
CA ILE A 23 11.67 -3.51 -10.61
C ILE A 23 11.69 -4.72 -9.67
N LEU A 24 10.51 -5.27 -9.37
CA LEU A 24 10.43 -6.52 -8.61
C LEU A 24 10.86 -7.67 -9.52
N GLU A 25 11.83 -8.47 -9.08
CA GLU A 25 12.35 -9.59 -9.86
C GLU A 25 11.31 -10.71 -9.98
N TYR A 26 10.71 -11.10 -8.86
CA TYR A 26 9.75 -12.21 -8.79
C TYR A 26 8.31 -11.75 -9.05
N ASP A 27 7.55 -12.58 -9.76
CA ASP A 27 6.13 -12.30 -10.05
C ASP A 27 5.24 -12.39 -8.81
N GLU A 28 5.64 -13.17 -7.81
CA GLU A 28 4.92 -13.31 -6.55
C GLU A 28 5.89 -13.26 -5.37
N ILE A 29 5.55 -12.49 -4.35
CA ILE A 29 6.36 -12.33 -3.13
C ILE A 29 5.43 -12.43 -1.91
N LEU A 30 5.80 -13.27 -0.95
CA LEU A 30 5.16 -13.32 0.37
C LEU A 30 6.01 -12.55 1.37
N ILE A 31 5.43 -11.55 2.04
CA ILE A 31 6.13 -10.72 3.02
C ILE A 31 5.48 -10.94 4.39
N GLU A 32 6.23 -11.56 5.30
CA GLU A 32 5.77 -11.93 6.66
C GLU A 32 6.45 -11.11 7.78
N GLN A 33 7.16 -10.05 7.42
CA GLN A 33 7.87 -9.18 8.37
C GLN A 33 6.91 -8.61 9.43
N PRO A 34 7.13 -8.88 10.73
CA PRO A 34 6.29 -8.30 11.78
C PRO A 34 6.40 -6.77 11.84
N ILE A 35 5.34 -6.13 12.34
CA ILE A 35 5.22 -4.67 12.43
C ILE A 35 5.10 -4.25 13.90
N GLY A 36 6.04 -3.41 14.34
CA GLY A 36 6.12 -2.86 15.70
C GLY A 36 6.01 -1.34 15.71
N MET A 37 6.12 -0.73 16.88
CA MET A 37 6.15 0.73 17.03
C MET A 37 7.54 1.17 17.52
N VAL A 38 7.99 2.33 17.03
CA VAL A 38 9.18 3.04 17.51
C VAL A 38 8.80 4.44 17.94
N GLN A 39 9.60 5.05 18.81
CA GLN A 39 9.48 6.47 19.10
C GLN A 39 9.74 7.27 17.83
N TYR A 40 8.88 8.23 17.54
CA TYR A 40 9.01 9.12 16.38
C TYR A 40 8.63 10.53 16.84
N PRO A 41 9.54 11.50 16.74
CA PRO A 41 9.26 12.80 17.32
C PRO A 41 8.09 13.49 16.60
N GLY A 42 7.28 14.25 17.33
CA GLY A 42 6.03 14.83 16.82
C GLY A 42 4.86 13.84 16.70
N VAL A 43 5.03 12.57 17.06
CA VAL A 43 3.96 11.56 17.05
C VAL A 43 3.89 10.90 18.42
N ALA A 44 2.93 11.34 19.25
CA ALA A 44 2.84 10.95 20.67
C ALA A 44 2.76 9.43 20.92
N LYS A 45 2.16 8.66 20.02
CA LYS A 45 2.03 7.19 20.13
C LYS A 45 3.17 6.42 19.45
N GLY A 46 4.11 7.11 18.84
CA GLY A 46 5.14 6.53 17.99
C GLY A 46 4.66 6.16 16.59
N LEU A 47 5.58 5.64 15.78
CA LEU A 47 5.36 5.26 14.39
C LEU A 47 5.46 3.75 14.21
N TYR A 48 4.63 3.18 13.33
CA TYR A 48 4.71 1.78 12.95
C TYR A 48 5.82 1.53 11.92
N VAL A 49 6.65 0.52 12.15
CA VAL A 49 7.80 0.16 11.31
C VAL A 49 7.94 -1.36 11.20
N ALA A 50 8.75 -1.81 10.23
CA ALA A 50 9.22 -3.18 10.19
C ALA A 50 10.08 -3.46 11.43
N SER A 51 9.66 -4.42 12.26
CA SER A 51 10.36 -4.76 13.49
C SER A 51 10.13 -6.21 13.87
N SER A 52 11.20 -6.97 14.14
CA SER A 52 11.13 -8.39 14.51
C SER A 52 10.38 -8.65 15.82
N SER A 53 10.36 -7.68 16.75
CA SER A 53 9.56 -7.73 17.99
C SER A 53 8.12 -7.27 17.81
N GLY A 54 7.72 -6.93 16.58
CA GLY A 54 6.39 -6.46 16.22
C GLY A 54 5.31 -7.54 16.24
N LYS A 55 4.08 -7.14 15.94
CA LYS A 55 2.96 -8.08 15.77
C LYS A 55 3.06 -8.74 14.40
N PRO A 56 2.72 -10.04 14.26
CA PRO A 56 2.69 -10.72 12.98
C PRO A 56 1.84 -9.97 11.95
N ALA A 57 2.36 -9.89 10.73
CA ALA A 57 1.75 -9.26 9.57
C ALA A 57 2.11 -10.06 8.32
N MET A 58 1.17 -10.17 7.38
CA MET A 58 1.39 -10.92 6.14
C MET A 58 0.73 -10.21 4.96
N SER A 59 1.51 -10.03 3.89
CA SER A 59 1.09 -9.44 2.63
C SER A 59 1.57 -10.32 1.48
N LYS A 60 0.67 -10.71 0.58
CA LYS A 60 0.99 -11.42 -0.64
C LYS A 60 0.98 -10.41 -1.80
N VAL A 61 2.12 -10.26 -2.47
CA VAL A 61 2.33 -9.31 -3.56
C VAL A 61 2.39 -10.08 -4.87
N GLN A 62 1.67 -9.59 -5.88
CA GLN A 62 1.72 -10.09 -7.25
C GLN A 62 2.08 -8.95 -8.20
N VAL A 63 3.11 -9.15 -9.02
CA VAL A 63 3.50 -8.20 -10.05
C VAL A 63 2.52 -8.25 -11.22
N LEU A 64 2.08 -7.08 -11.67
CA LEU A 64 1.15 -6.96 -12.79
C LEU A 64 1.81 -6.34 -14.01
N GLU A 65 2.65 -5.33 -13.79
CA GLU A 65 3.40 -4.69 -14.87
C GLU A 65 4.71 -4.12 -14.33
N ARG A 66 5.79 -4.30 -15.10
CA ARG A 66 7.09 -3.71 -14.83
C ARG A 66 7.33 -2.58 -15.83
N ASP A 67 7.50 -1.36 -15.36
CA ASP A 67 7.89 -0.21 -16.17
C ASP A 67 9.40 0.04 -15.97
N THR A 68 10.19 -0.58 -16.83
CA THR A 68 11.65 -0.45 -16.83
C THR A 68 12.12 0.95 -17.22
N GLN A 69 11.31 1.71 -17.97
CA GLN A 69 11.67 3.07 -18.39
C GLN A 69 11.60 4.05 -17.21
N GLN A 70 10.57 3.91 -16.37
CA GLN A 70 10.41 4.74 -15.17
C GLN A 70 11.01 4.13 -13.91
N ASN A 71 11.59 2.93 -14.01
CA ASN A 71 12.09 2.13 -12.89
C ASN A 71 11.03 1.94 -11.79
N ARG A 72 9.85 1.44 -12.17
CA ARG A 72 8.69 1.25 -11.28
C ARG A 72 7.96 -0.05 -11.60
N THR A 73 7.19 -0.55 -10.64
CA THR A 73 6.36 -1.75 -10.81
C THR A 73 4.94 -1.49 -10.30
N VAL A 74 3.94 -1.92 -11.07
CA VAL A 74 2.54 -1.98 -10.64
C VAL A 74 2.28 -3.35 -10.03
N VAL A 75 1.75 -3.39 -8.82
CA VAL A 75 1.52 -4.62 -8.07
C VAL A 75 0.11 -4.70 -7.50
N GLN A 76 -0.39 -5.93 -7.37
CA GLN A 76 -1.51 -6.26 -6.49
C GLN A 76 -0.98 -6.69 -5.13
N VAL A 77 -1.62 -6.25 -4.05
CA VAL A 77 -1.31 -6.70 -2.70
C VAL A 77 -2.55 -7.25 -2.03
N GLU A 78 -2.54 -8.52 -1.67
CA GLU A 78 -3.52 -9.11 -0.76
C GLU A 78 -2.96 -9.03 0.67
N ILE A 79 -3.73 -8.43 1.59
CA ILE A 79 -3.33 -8.40 3.01
C ILE A 79 -4.11 -9.45 3.80
N HIS A 80 -3.33 -10.23 4.54
CA HIS A 80 -3.78 -11.34 5.36
C HIS A 80 -3.98 -10.91 6.83
N SER A 81 -3.47 -9.74 7.17
CA SER A 81 -3.61 -9.02 8.43
C SER A 81 -4.09 -7.59 8.15
N GLY A 82 -4.09 -6.72 9.16
CA GLY A 82 -4.52 -5.31 9.03
C GLY A 82 -3.75 -4.40 9.96
N ARG A 83 -2.42 -4.50 9.98
CA ARG A 83 -1.59 -3.59 10.79
C ARG A 83 -1.58 -2.19 10.16
N PRO A 84 -1.44 -1.11 10.95
CA PRO A 84 -1.31 0.24 10.41
C PRO A 84 -0.15 0.32 9.43
N HIS A 85 -0.39 0.98 8.29
CA HIS A 85 0.59 1.18 7.20
C HIS A 85 1.21 -0.10 6.62
N GLN A 86 0.62 -1.28 6.86
CA GLN A 86 1.23 -2.56 6.55
C GLN A 86 1.79 -2.67 5.12
N ILE A 87 1.04 -2.23 4.11
CA ILE A 87 1.47 -2.30 2.72
C ILE A 87 2.67 -1.36 2.47
N ARG A 88 2.61 -0.13 2.98
CA ARG A 88 3.69 0.86 2.88
C ARG A 88 4.97 0.31 3.49
N ILE A 89 4.88 -0.22 4.72
CA ILE A 89 6.00 -0.80 5.47
C ILE A 89 6.56 -2.03 4.77
N HIS A 90 5.72 -3.00 4.37
CA HIS A 90 6.19 -4.25 3.77
C HIS A 90 6.88 -4.03 2.43
N LEU A 91 6.30 -3.21 1.56
CA LEU A 91 6.90 -2.91 0.26
C LEU A 91 8.22 -2.16 0.42
N ALA A 92 8.28 -1.19 1.35
CA ALA A 92 9.52 -0.51 1.69
C ALA A 92 10.56 -1.45 2.33
N PHE A 93 10.13 -2.41 3.16
CA PHE A 93 10.99 -3.40 3.79
C PHE A 93 11.74 -4.26 2.78
N ILE A 94 11.07 -4.70 1.72
CA ILE A 94 11.70 -5.45 0.63
C ILE A 94 12.45 -4.57 -0.38
N GLY A 95 12.66 -3.28 -0.08
CA GLY A 95 13.43 -2.35 -0.92
C GLY A 95 12.61 -1.64 -2.02
N HIS A 96 11.29 -1.84 -2.06
CA HIS A 96 10.40 -1.29 -3.09
C HIS A 96 9.33 -0.37 -2.46
N PRO A 97 9.70 0.75 -1.82
CA PRO A 97 8.72 1.67 -1.23
C PRO A 97 7.74 2.19 -2.29
N LEU A 98 6.55 2.59 -1.86
CA LEU A 98 5.59 3.20 -2.77
C LEU A 98 6.19 4.45 -3.42
N VAL A 99 5.90 4.65 -4.71
CA VAL A 99 6.22 5.89 -5.39
C VAL A 99 5.48 7.02 -4.67
N GLY A 100 6.19 8.10 -4.33
CA GLY A 100 5.63 9.27 -3.67
C GLY A 100 5.38 9.12 -2.16
N ASP A 101 5.73 7.99 -1.52
CA ASP A 101 5.65 7.89 -0.06
C ASP A 101 6.67 8.83 0.58
N PRO A 102 6.22 9.83 1.38
CA PRO A 102 7.13 10.75 2.04
C PRO A 102 7.73 10.12 3.31
N LEU A 103 7.07 9.13 3.89
CA LEU A 103 7.37 8.65 5.23
C LEU A 103 8.29 7.43 5.23
N TYR A 104 8.05 6.44 4.37
CA TYR A 104 8.76 5.16 4.43
C TYR A 104 9.86 5.04 3.37
N GLN A 105 11.03 4.57 3.81
CA GLN A 105 12.18 4.24 2.98
C GLN A 105 12.58 2.76 3.09
N GLY A 106 13.62 2.36 2.35
CA GLY A 106 14.16 0.99 2.36
C GLY A 106 14.32 0.42 3.76
N GLY A 107 13.98 -0.86 3.94
CA GLY A 107 14.00 -1.53 5.25
C GLY A 107 12.74 -1.28 6.10
N GLY A 108 11.72 -0.59 5.57
CA GLY A 108 10.44 -0.41 6.26
C GLY A 108 10.52 0.53 7.45
N GLN A 109 11.50 1.45 7.39
CA GLN A 109 11.80 2.46 8.40
C GLN A 109 11.35 3.85 7.91
N PRO A 110 11.14 4.82 8.82
CA PRO A 110 10.91 6.19 8.42
C PRO A 110 12.12 6.77 7.68
N ASN A 111 11.84 7.67 6.74
CA ASN A 111 12.82 8.58 6.17
C ASN A 111 13.11 9.68 7.20
N LEU A 112 14.11 9.45 8.04
CA LEU A 112 14.69 10.46 8.92
C LEU A 112 15.90 11.04 8.18
N LEU A 113 15.80 12.29 7.72
CA LEU A 113 16.96 13.01 7.22
C LEU A 113 17.91 13.22 8.42
N GLU A 114 19.11 12.63 8.37
CA GLU A 114 20.12 12.68 9.45
C GLU A 114 20.79 14.06 9.64
N THR A 115 20.38 15.05 8.88
CA THR A 115 20.85 16.44 8.95
C THR A 115 19.59 17.27 8.80
N GLU A 116 19.13 18.01 9.80
CA GLU A 116 19.77 19.23 10.27
C GLU A 116 19.53 19.41 11.78
N THR A 117 20.42 20.17 12.43
CA THR A 117 20.12 20.88 13.69
C THR A 117 18.68 21.39 13.65
N ILE A 118 17.84 20.84 14.51
CA ILE A 118 16.41 21.17 14.58
C ILE A 118 16.31 22.65 14.99
N GLU A 119 16.14 23.53 14.02
CA GLU A 119 15.34 24.71 14.26
C GLU A 119 13.90 24.21 14.40
N ASP A 120 13.21 24.63 15.46
CA ASP A 120 11.76 24.41 15.62
C ASP A 120 10.98 25.24 14.59
N SER A 121 11.39 25.22 13.31
CA SER A 121 10.66 25.82 12.21
C SER A 121 9.47 24.93 11.89
N PHE A 122 8.29 25.51 12.00
CA PHE A 122 7.06 24.89 11.56
C PHE A 122 6.60 25.59 10.29
N ALA A 123 6.28 24.82 9.26
CA ALA A 123 5.65 25.37 8.07
C ALA A 123 4.20 25.78 8.40
N GLU A 124 3.76 26.92 7.88
CA GLU A 124 2.34 27.30 7.92
C GLU A 124 1.58 26.48 6.88
N ASP A 125 0.77 25.52 7.34
CA ASP A 125 -0.14 24.74 6.49
C ASP A 125 -1.58 24.96 6.99
N GLY A 126 -2.37 25.73 6.24
CA GLY A 126 -3.78 25.97 6.56
C GLY A 126 -4.04 26.60 7.93
N GLY A 127 -3.07 27.35 8.47
CA GLY A 127 -3.14 27.98 9.80
C GLY A 127 -2.61 27.14 10.96
N TYR A 128 -2.02 25.97 10.69
CA TYR A 128 -1.33 25.15 11.68
C TYR A 128 0.16 25.09 11.42
N GLN A 129 0.92 25.09 12.51
CA GLN A 129 2.35 24.82 12.51
C GLN A 129 2.58 23.31 12.33
N LYS A 130 3.02 22.91 11.13
CA LYS A 130 3.36 21.51 10.84
C LYS A 130 4.88 21.31 10.87
N PRO A 131 5.40 20.25 11.52
CA PRO A 131 6.80 19.88 11.40
C PRO A 131 7.18 19.70 9.93
N GLU A 132 8.38 20.11 9.54
CA GLU A 132 8.89 19.89 8.18
C GLU A 132 9.08 18.40 7.86
N ARG A 133 9.23 17.56 8.89
CA ARG A 133 9.32 16.11 8.74
C ARG A 133 7.99 15.46 8.29
N PRO A 134 8.07 14.37 7.51
CA PRO A 134 6.90 13.58 7.15
C PRO A 134 6.15 13.02 8.37
N LEU A 135 4.82 13.11 8.36
CA LEU A 135 3.95 12.55 9.39
C LEU A 135 3.17 11.32 8.88
N PRO A 136 2.66 10.45 9.78
CA PRO A 136 1.86 9.28 9.42
C PRO A 136 0.71 9.54 8.42
N GLY A 137 0.06 10.69 8.57
CA GLY A 137 -1.09 11.11 7.75
C GLY A 137 -0.72 11.72 6.40
N ASP A 138 0.58 11.94 6.12
CA ASP A 138 1.00 12.57 4.88
C ASP A 138 0.72 11.65 3.69
N CYS A 139 0.02 12.21 2.73
CA CYS A 139 -0.35 11.56 1.47
C CYS A 139 0.75 11.75 0.41
N GLY A 140 0.46 11.38 -0.84
CA GLY A 140 1.40 11.51 -1.97
C GLY A 140 1.86 10.17 -2.53
N TYR A 141 1.61 9.07 -1.80
CA TYR A 141 1.87 7.72 -2.28
C TYR A 141 0.72 7.15 -3.13
N TYR A 142 1.07 6.24 -4.03
CA TYR A 142 0.11 5.56 -4.91
C TYR A 142 -0.29 4.20 -4.35
N LEU A 143 -1.37 4.18 -3.57
CA LEU A 143 -2.00 2.98 -3.01
C LEU A 143 -3.52 3.10 -3.07
N HIS A 144 -4.20 2.09 -3.59
CA HIS A 144 -5.64 2.10 -3.80
C HIS A 144 -6.27 0.79 -3.33
N ALA A 145 -7.30 0.86 -2.50
CA ALA A 145 -8.10 -0.29 -2.12
C ALA A 145 -9.03 -0.68 -3.28
N ARG A 146 -8.67 -1.73 -4.01
CA ARG A 146 -9.35 -2.11 -5.27
C ARG A 146 -10.54 -3.03 -5.03
N ARG A 147 -10.36 -4.07 -4.22
CA ARG A 147 -11.34 -5.17 -4.15
C ARG A 147 -11.44 -5.71 -2.73
N LEU A 148 -12.68 -5.83 -2.25
CA LEU A 148 -13.02 -6.39 -0.94
C LEU A 148 -14.01 -7.53 -1.16
N VAL A 149 -13.66 -8.71 -0.69
CA VAL A 149 -14.55 -9.88 -0.71
C VAL A 149 -14.87 -10.25 0.72
N LEU A 150 -16.15 -10.31 1.08
CA LEU A 150 -16.58 -10.67 2.43
C LEU A 150 -17.87 -11.49 2.43
N CYS A 151 -18.04 -12.33 3.44
CA CYS A 151 -19.31 -13.00 3.70
C CYS A 151 -20.25 -12.02 4.42
N HIS A 152 -21.40 -11.72 3.82
CA HIS A 152 -22.41 -10.81 4.39
C HIS A 152 -22.86 -11.32 5.77
N PRO A 153 -22.85 -10.47 6.82
CA PRO A 153 -23.00 -10.92 8.20
C PRO A 153 -24.35 -11.56 8.51
N SER A 154 -25.42 -11.22 7.77
CA SER A 154 -26.77 -11.73 8.01
C SER A 154 -27.34 -12.61 6.90
N MET A 155 -26.73 -12.61 5.70
CA MET A 155 -27.28 -13.34 4.54
C MET A 155 -26.44 -14.54 4.13
N GLU A 156 -25.26 -14.74 4.74
CA GLU A 156 -24.26 -15.76 4.42
C GLU A 156 -23.78 -15.81 2.96
N LYS A 157 -24.26 -14.90 2.11
CA LYS A 157 -23.82 -14.71 0.73
C LYS A 157 -22.47 -14.02 0.68
N MET A 158 -21.65 -14.42 -0.29
CA MET A 158 -20.41 -13.71 -0.61
C MET A 158 -20.74 -12.41 -1.35
N ILE A 159 -20.18 -11.31 -0.86
CA ILE A 159 -20.25 -9.99 -1.49
C ILE A 159 -18.86 -9.61 -1.96
N GLU A 160 -18.81 -9.10 -3.18
CA GLU A 160 -17.62 -8.50 -3.76
C GLU A 160 -17.89 -7.02 -4.04
N ILE A 161 -16.99 -6.17 -3.54
CA ILE A 161 -17.03 -4.72 -3.74
C ILE A 161 -15.75 -4.34 -4.49
N ILE A 162 -15.90 -3.64 -5.61
CA ILE A 162 -14.80 -3.23 -6.49
C ILE A 162 -14.84 -1.71 -6.66
N ALA A 163 -13.74 -1.04 -6.32
CA ALA A 163 -13.54 0.38 -6.59
C ALA A 163 -12.85 0.58 -7.95
N PRO A 164 -13.28 1.52 -8.81
CA PRO A 164 -12.62 1.82 -10.09
C PRO A 164 -11.13 2.17 -9.93
N LEU A 165 -10.29 1.66 -10.84
CA LEU A 165 -8.84 1.89 -10.78
C LEU A 165 -8.50 3.30 -11.26
N PRO A 166 -7.75 4.08 -10.46
CA PRO A 166 -7.14 5.32 -10.93
C PRO A 166 -6.21 5.05 -12.11
N SER A 167 -6.16 5.93 -13.10
CA SER A 167 -5.35 5.77 -14.33
C SER A 167 -3.88 5.46 -14.06
N ILE A 168 -3.28 6.14 -13.08
CA ILE A 168 -1.86 5.94 -12.70
C ILE A 168 -1.56 4.54 -12.13
N LEU A 169 -2.59 3.78 -11.76
CA LEU A 169 -2.50 2.44 -11.20
C LEU A 169 -3.01 1.34 -12.15
N GLN A 170 -3.41 1.71 -13.36
CA GLN A 170 -3.80 0.78 -14.40
C GLN A 170 -2.56 0.26 -15.11
N THR A 171 -2.54 -1.04 -15.44
CA THR A 171 -1.63 -1.59 -16.43
C THR A 171 -1.95 -1.03 -17.82
N ARG A 172 -1.02 -1.14 -18.76
CA ARG A 172 -1.25 -0.79 -20.17
C ARG A 172 -2.42 -1.57 -20.77
N GLN A 173 -2.53 -2.85 -20.40
CA GLN A 173 -3.63 -3.70 -20.86
C GLN A 173 -4.98 -3.22 -20.31
N GLU A 174 -5.08 -2.96 -19.00
CA GLU A 174 -6.30 -2.43 -18.39
C GLU A 174 -6.68 -1.06 -19.01
N SER A 175 -5.69 -0.19 -19.22
CA SER A 175 -5.90 1.13 -19.84
C SER A 175 -6.45 1.02 -21.27
N ASN A 176 -5.91 0.09 -22.07
CA ASN A 176 -6.35 -0.13 -23.45
C ASN A 176 -7.77 -0.72 -23.50
N GLN A 177 -8.11 -1.63 -22.59
CA GLN A 177 -9.45 -2.21 -22.49
C GLN A 177 -10.51 -1.17 -22.13
N ILE A 178 -10.20 -0.27 -21.18
CA ILE A 178 -11.09 0.84 -20.79
C ILE A 178 -11.34 1.75 -21.98
N ARG A 179 -10.28 2.17 -22.69
CA ARG A 179 -10.39 3.01 -23.90
C ARG A 179 -11.21 2.36 -25.02
N ALA A 180 -11.03 1.05 -25.23
CA ALA A 180 -11.78 0.31 -26.23
C ALA A 180 -13.28 0.23 -25.88
N ALA A 181 -13.62 0.01 -24.60
CA ALA A 181 -15.00 -0.02 -24.12
C ALA A 181 -15.69 1.36 -24.24
N GLU A 182 -14.98 2.43 -23.90
CA GLU A 182 -15.48 3.81 -24.07
C GLU A 182 -15.72 4.14 -25.56
N GLY A 183 -14.79 3.75 -26.43
CA GLY A 183 -14.94 3.93 -27.89
C GLY A 183 -16.16 3.20 -28.47
N MET A 184 -16.45 1.97 -28.02
CA MET A 184 -17.65 1.22 -28.44
C MET A 184 -18.96 1.90 -27.98
N LEU A 185 -19.02 2.37 -26.74
CA LEU A 185 -20.18 3.10 -26.20
C LEU A 185 -20.48 4.38 -26.99
N THR A 186 -19.44 5.11 -27.42
CA THR A 186 -19.64 6.32 -28.23
C THR A 186 -20.19 6.03 -29.63
N TYR A 187 -19.87 4.86 -30.20
CA TYR A 187 -20.35 4.45 -31.52
C TYR A 187 -21.82 4.01 -31.48
N GLU A 188 -22.22 3.26 -30.45
CA GLU A 188 -23.63 2.86 -30.26
C GLU A 188 -24.56 4.04 -29.95
N MET A 189 -24.08 5.07 -29.26
CA MET A 189 -24.86 6.28 -28.97
C MET A 189 -24.96 7.26 -30.16
N ALA A 190 -24.11 7.10 -31.16
CA ALA A 190 -24.08 7.92 -32.38
C ALA A 190 -24.81 7.26 -33.57
N SER A 191 -25.35 6.05 -33.38
CA SER A 191 -26.10 5.26 -34.37
C SER A 191 -27.59 5.30 -34.08
#